data_AF-A0A2N2SMY8-F1
#
_entry.id   AF-A0A2N2SMY8-F1
#
_cell.length_a   1.000
_cell.length_b   1.000
_cell.length_c   1.000
_cell.angle_alpha   90.00
_cell.angle_beta   90.00
_cell.angle_gamma   90.00
#
_symmetry.space_group_name_H-M   'P 1'
#
loop_
_entity.id
_entity.type
_entity.pdbx_description
1 polymer ?
#
loop_
_entity_poly.entity_id
_entity_poly.type
_entity_poly.pdbx_seq_one_letter_code
_entity_poly.pdbx_strand_id
1 'polypeptide(L)'
;MCLFALLFSLLFARPLLAADKSVLAIVSDRSAPTLVAGAHRLIDANKDQAIQIRSISQLANMDDKQLQALIDRHQAVVMVAVFGEPVERLLAMRYTPQQTRMVLHSDRRLLPLQQDRNGSIFARDVPEAIVSEKEALSGADELNRLKASQPRYADWLQARAYWVNRSVGNAAGLLGLVASGGVRQAPVALVPSVRFALHGKN
;
A
#
# COMPACT_ATOMS: atom_id res chain seq x y z
N MET A 1 22.25 -41.35 23.54
CA MET A 1 22.40 -41.11 22.08
C MET A 1 21.22 -40.37 21.42
N CYS A 2 20.14 -39.98 22.12
CA CYS A 2 19.04 -39.19 21.52
C CYS A 2 19.16 -37.66 21.68
N LEU A 3 19.98 -37.16 22.62
CA LEU A 3 20.02 -35.72 22.92
C LEU A 3 20.79 -34.89 21.88
N PHE A 4 21.72 -35.53 21.14
CA PHE A 4 22.51 -34.86 20.11
C PHE A 4 21.75 -34.69 18.77
N ALA A 5 20.74 -35.53 18.51
CA ALA A 5 19.90 -35.46 17.30
C ALA A 5 18.86 -34.33 17.36
N LEU A 6 18.41 -33.95 18.57
CA LEU A 6 17.45 -32.86 18.79
C LEU A 6 18.11 -31.47 18.66
N LEU A 7 19.40 -31.35 19.00
CA LEU A 7 20.12 -30.08 18.88
C LEU A 7 20.46 -29.73 17.41
N PHE A 8 20.62 -30.74 16.55
CA PHE A 8 20.92 -30.54 15.13
C PHE A 8 19.68 -30.17 14.29
N SER A 9 18.48 -30.54 14.75
CA SER A 9 17.21 -30.20 14.06
C SER A 9 16.73 -28.78 14.34
N LEU A 10 17.20 -28.12 15.41
CA LEU A 10 16.91 -26.72 15.71
C LEU A 10 17.77 -25.72 14.89
N LEU A 11 18.90 -26.15 14.31
CA LEU A 11 19.79 -25.28 13.52
C LEU A 11 19.35 -25.07 12.06
N PHE A 12 18.35 -25.83 11.58
CA PHE A 12 17.79 -25.71 10.23
C PHE A 12 16.42 -25.04 10.18
N ALA A 13 15.85 -24.65 11.31
CA ALA A 13 14.67 -23.79 11.36
C ALA A 13 15.07 -22.33 11.07
N ARG A 14 15.62 -22.06 9.88
CA ARG A 14 15.54 -20.70 9.35
C ARG A 14 14.05 -20.43 9.17
N PRO A 15 13.45 -19.41 9.81
CA PRO A 15 12.12 -19.00 9.41
C PRO A 15 12.24 -18.73 7.92
N LEU A 16 11.50 -19.47 7.11
CA LEU A 16 11.33 -19.17 5.70
C LEU A 16 10.58 -17.83 5.69
N LEU A 17 11.32 -16.72 5.83
CA LEU A 17 10.77 -15.40 5.62
C LEU A 17 10.24 -15.45 4.20
N ALA A 18 8.92 -15.44 4.05
CA ALA A 18 8.29 -15.41 2.75
C ALA A 18 8.93 -14.26 1.96
N ALA A 19 9.42 -14.55 0.76
CA ALA A 19 10.04 -13.55 -0.09
C ALA A 19 9.08 -12.37 -0.26
N ASP A 20 9.61 -11.14 -0.24
CA ASP A 20 8.80 -9.95 -0.46
C ASP A 20 8.12 -10.04 -1.85
N LYS A 21 6.87 -9.60 -1.90
CA LYS A 21 6.05 -9.59 -3.11
C LYS A 21 6.60 -8.58 -4.11
N SER A 22 6.56 -8.92 -5.40
CA SER A 22 6.70 -7.92 -6.47
C SER A 22 5.48 -6.98 -6.47
N VAL A 23 5.73 -5.67 -6.52
CA VAL A 23 4.69 -4.65 -6.39
C VAL A 23 4.53 -3.85 -7.68
N LEU A 24 3.30 -3.77 -8.20
CA LEU A 24 2.89 -2.76 -9.17
C LEU A 24 2.18 -1.62 -8.44
N ALA A 25 2.64 -0.38 -8.59
CA ALA A 25 1.91 0.80 -8.15
C ALA A 25 1.31 1.56 -9.35
N ILE A 26 -0.01 1.74 -9.33
CA ILE A 26 -0.77 2.57 -10.27
C ILE A 26 -1.18 3.84 -9.53
N VAL A 27 -0.76 4.99 -10.05
CA VAL A 27 -0.84 6.25 -9.31
C VAL A 27 -1.14 7.45 -10.23
N SER A 28 -1.78 8.50 -9.71
CA SER A 28 -1.85 9.78 -10.45
C SER A 28 -0.47 10.32 -10.83
N ASP A 29 -0.40 11.02 -11.97
CA ASP A 29 0.84 11.67 -12.45
C ASP A 29 1.44 12.63 -11.42
N ARG A 30 0.58 13.38 -10.70
CA ARG A 30 1.00 14.31 -9.64
C ARG A 30 1.71 13.61 -8.48
N SER A 31 1.34 12.36 -8.20
CA SER A 31 1.80 11.60 -7.06
C SER A 31 2.95 10.65 -7.38
N ALA A 32 3.18 10.35 -8.65
CA ALA A 32 4.21 9.42 -9.10
C ALA A 32 5.62 9.76 -8.58
N PRO A 33 6.10 11.03 -8.60
CA PRO A 33 7.46 11.35 -8.15
C PRO A 33 7.72 10.96 -6.68
N THR A 34 6.76 11.19 -5.79
CA THR A 34 6.90 10.83 -4.37
C THR A 34 6.96 9.33 -4.17
N LEU A 35 6.15 8.57 -4.90
CA LEU A 35 6.17 7.10 -4.84
C LEU A 35 7.45 6.52 -5.44
N VAL A 36 7.99 7.11 -6.52
CA VAL A 36 9.29 6.75 -7.11
C VAL A 36 10.42 6.99 -6.12
N ALA A 37 10.46 8.15 -5.47
CA ALA A 37 11.47 8.42 -4.43
C ALA A 37 11.35 7.43 -3.24
N GLY A 38 10.12 7.09 -2.85
CA GLY A 38 9.88 6.07 -1.82
C GLY A 38 10.35 4.68 -2.23
N ALA A 39 10.14 4.30 -3.50
CA ALA A 39 10.60 3.04 -4.06
C ALA A 39 12.13 2.95 -4.04
N HIS A 40 12.84 4.00 -4.48
CA HIS A 40 14.30 4.05 -4.39
C HIS A 40 14.79 3.85 -2.96
N ARG A 41 14.19 4.57 -2.00
CA ARG A 41 14.55 4.42 -0.58
C ARG A 41 14.31 3.00 -0.06
N LEU A 42 13.24 2.33 -0.49
CA LEU A 42 12.96 0.96 -0.11
C LEU A 42 13.97 -0.02 -0.73
N ILE A 43 14.26 0.13 -2.02
CA ILE A 43 15.21 -0.72 -2.75
C ILE A 43 16.63 -0.56 -2.18
N ASP A 44 17.00 0.64 -1.72
CA ASP A 44 18.27 0.84 -1.05
C ASP A 44 18.41 0.06 0.26
N ALA A 45 17.30 -0.12 0.99
CA ALA A 45 17.24 -0.94 2.20
C ALA A 45 16.99 -2.43 1.94
N ASN A 46 16.40 -2.79 0.80
CA ASN A 46 16.12 -4.16 0.37
C ASN A 46 16.40 -4.30 -1.14
N LYS A 47 17.61 -4.73 -1.50
CA LYS A 47 18.11 -4.73 -2.88
C LYS A 47 17.38 -5.70 -3.82
N ASP A 48 16.71 -6.72 -3.27
CA ASP A 48 15.95 -7.71 -4.05
C ASP A 48 14.49 -7.30 -4.28
N GLN A 49 14.06 -6.16 -3.74
CA GLN A 49 12.68 -5.70 -3.86
C GLN A 49 12.35 -5.29 -5.30
N ALA A 50 11.39 -5.98 -5.92
CA ALA A 50 10.84 -5.61 -7.22
C ALA A 50 9.66 -4.64 -7.09
N ILE A 51 9.81 -3.41 -7.60
CA ILE A 51 8.75 -2.40 -7.67
C ILE A 51 8.66 -1.84 -9.08
N GLN A 52 7.46 -1.86 -9.65
CA GLN A 52 7.14 -1.19 -10.90
C GLN A 52 6.07 -0.13 -10.65
N ILE A 53 6.29 1.09 -11.13
CA ILE A 53 5.34 2.19 -10.98
C ILE A 53 4.84 2.59 -12.37
N ARG A 54 3.53 2.82 -12.48
CA ARG A 54 2.87 3.40 -13.65
C ARG A 54 2.00 4.56 -13.23
N SER A 55 2.21 5.71 -13.88
CA SER A 55 1.28 6.81 -13.74
C SER A 55 0.01 6.55 -14.56
N ILE A 56 -1.06 7.30 -14.28
CA ILE A 56 -2.29 7.24 -15.06
C ILE A 56 -2.06 7.56 -16.54
N SER A 57 -1.26 8.58 -16.87
CA SER A 57 -0.94 8.87 -18.27
C SER A 57 -0.18 7.73 -18.96
N GLN A 58 0.69 7.01 -18.24
CA GLN A 58 1.36 5.83 -18.79
C GLN A 58 0.40 4.66 -18.99
N LEU A 59 -0.61 4.51 -18.13
CA LEU A 59 -1.66 3.51 -18.26
C LEU A 59 -2.56 3.77 -19.48
N ALA A 60 -2.82 5.04 -19.79
CA ALA A 60 -3.59 5.46 -20.95
C ALA A 60 -2.94 5.03 -22.28
N ASN A 61 -1.61 4.88 -22.30
CA ASN A 61 -0.86 4.41 -23.46
C ASN A 61 -0.82 2.86 -23.58
N MET A 62 -1.46 2.14 -22.67
CA MET A 62 -1.55 0.68 -22.71
C MET A 62 -2.93 0.25 -23.20
N ASP A 63 -2.97 -0.78 -24.05
CA ASP A 63 -4.22 -1.51 -24.29
C ASP A 63 -4.58 -2.41 -23.08
N ASP A 64 -5.78 -2.97 -23.09
CA ASP A 64 -6.28 -3.78 -21.97
C ASP A 64 -5.53 -5.11 -21.81
N LYS A 65 -4.97 -5.67 -22.89
CA LYS A 65 -4.16 -6.89 -22.80
C LYS A 65 -2.82 -6.61 -22.13
N GLN A 66 -2.20 -5.48 -22.46
CA GLN A 66 -0.97 -5.00 -21.85
C GLN A 66 -1.19 -4.68 -20.36
N LEU A 67 -2.30 -4.03 -20.02
CA LEU A 67 -2.67 -3.74 -18.64
C LEU A 67 -2.89 -5.04 -17.84
N GLN A 68 -3.66 -5.99 -18.38
CA GLN A 68 -3.88 -7.28 -17.73
C GLN A 68 -2.56 -8.03 -17.53
N ALA A 69 -1.72 -8.11 -18.56
CA ALA A 69 -0.42 -8.77 -18.47
C ALA A 69 0.52 -8.10 -17.45
N LEU A 70 0.43 -6.77 -17.31
CA LEU A 70 1.18 -6.03 -16.30
C LEU A 70 0.70 -6.39 -14.88
N ILE A 71 -0.61 -6.45 -14.66
CA ILE A 71 -1.21 -6.85 -13.38
C ILE A 71 -0.84 -8.29 -13.02
N ASP A 72 -0.94 -9.22 -13.98
CA ASP A 72 -0.72 -10.66 -13.76
C ASP A 72 0.72 -11.00 -13.34
N ARG A 73 1.70 -10.17 -13.72
CA ARG A 73 3.12 -10.37 -13.38
C ARG A 73 3.48 -9.98 -11.95
N HIS A 74 2.59 -9.28 -11.24
CA HIS A 74 2.87 -8.74 -9.92
C HIS A 74 2.07 -9.46 -8.84
N GLN A 75 2.72 -9.75 -7.72
CA GLN A 75 2.07 -10.38 -6.57
C GLN A 75 1.25 -9.40 -5.73
N ALA A 76 1.51 -8.10 -5.89
CA ALA A 76 0.75 -7.04 -5.25
C ALA A 76 0.49 -5.85 -6.19
N VAL A 77 -0.67 -5.23 -6.04
CA VAL A 77 -1.06 -4.01 -6.77
C VAL A 77 -1.45 -2.93 -5.76
N VAL A 78 -0.89 -1.74 -5.90
CA VAL A 78 -1.26 -0.54 -5.14
C VAL A 78 -1.93 0.44 -6.09
N MET A 79 -3.13 0.89 -5.77
CA MET A 79 -3.88 1.90 -6.51
C MET A 79 -4.04 3.13 -5.62
N VAL A 80 -3.41 4.24 -6.03
CA VAL A 80 -3.39 5.46 -5.21
C VAL A 80 -3.72 6.69 -6.03
N ALA A 81 -4.67 7.51 -5.57
CA ALA A 81 -5.10 8.71 -6.32
C ALA A 81 -5.55 8.38 -7.75
N VAL A 82 -6.24 7.25 -7.93
CA VAL A 82 -6.78 6.81 -9.22
C VAL A 82 -8.23 7.26 -9.35
N PHE A 83 -8.51 8.13 -10.32
CA PHE A 83 -9.83 8.71 -10.58
C PHE A 83 -10.07 8.84 -12.08
N GLY A 84 -11.33 8.95 -12.47
CA GLY A 84 -11.74 9.18 -13.87
C GLY A 84 -11.70 7.93 -14.74
N GLU A 85 -11.37 8.10 -16.02
CA GLU A 85 -11.38 7.05 -17.05
C GLU A 85 -10.69 5.72 -16.66
N PRO A 86 -9.51 5.71 -16.00
CA PRO A 86 -8.82 4.46 -15.66
C PRO A 86 -9.60 3.55 -14.71
N VAL A 87 -10.58 4.11 -13.97
CA VAL A 87 -11.36 3.35 -12.98
C VAL A 87 -12.15 2.23 -13.65
N GLU A 88 -12.85 2.52 -14.74
CA GLU A 88 -13.63 1.51 -15.47
C GLU A 88 -12.74 0.39 -15.99
N ARG A 89 -11.58 0.77 -16.54
CA ARG A 89 -10.61 -0.19 -17.08
C ARG A 89 -10.10 -1.12 -15.98
N LEU A 90 -9.73 -0.58 -14.82
CA LEU A 90 -9.26 -1.37 -13.68
C LEU A 90 -10.35 -2.28 -13.11
N LEU A 91 -11.61 -1.81 -13.05
CA LEU A 91 -12.74 -2.64 -12.61
C LEU A 91 -13.03 -3.81 -13.56
N ALA A 92 -12.71 -3.64 -14.85
CA ALA A 92 -12.85 -4.70 -15.85
C ALA A 92 -11.67 -5.71 -15.84
N MET A 93 -10.56 -5.41 -15.16
CA MET A 93 -9.42 -6.32 -15.06
C MET A 93 -9.72 -7.51 -14.16
N ARG A 94 -9.05 -8.63 -14.41
CA ARG A 94 -9.09 -9.82 -13.55
C ARG A 94 -7.96 -9.76 -12.55
N TYR A 95 -8.27 -10.05 -11.29
CA TYR A 95 -7.30 -10.14 -10.21
C TYR A 95 -7.38 -11.51 -9.55
N THR A 96 -6.24 -12.14 -9.25
CA THR A 96 -6.27 -13.44 -8.58
C THR A 96 -6.68 -13.28 -7.10
N PRO A 97 -7.38 -14.25 -6.50
CA PRO A 97 -7.83 -14.13 -5.11
C PRO A 97 -6.70 -13.91 -4.09
N GLN A 98 -5.51 -14.43 -4.37
CA GLN A 98 -4.33 -14.35 -3.50
C GLN A 98 -3.48 -13.09 -3.72
N GLN A 99 -3.75 -12.31 -4.78
CA GLN A 99 -2.99 -11.09 -5.05
C GLN A 99 -3.33 -10.01 -4.03
N THR A 100 -2.30 -9.45 -3.39
CA THR A 100 -2.48 -8.33 -2.47
C THR A 100 -2.88 -7.09 -3.26
N ARG A 101 -3.93 -6.40 -2.85
CA ARG A 101 -4.43 -5.18 -3.49
C ARG A 101 -4.69 -4.12 -2.44
N MET A 102 -4.03 -2.98 -2.59
CA MET A 102 -4.16 -1.85 -1.68
C MET A 102 -4.73 -0.65 -2.44
N VAL A 103 -5.91 -0.17 -2.04
CA VAL A 103 -6.61 0.95 -2.68
C VAL A 103 -6.71 2.10 -1.70
N LEU A 104 -6.10 3.24 -2.04
CA LEU A 104 -6.01 4.42 -1.17
C LEU A 104 -6.38 5.69 -1.94
N HIS A 105 -7.18 6.56 -1.33
CA HIS A 105 -7.58 7.87 -1.87
C HIS A 105 -7.84 7.85 -3.38
N SER A 106 -8.65 6.89 -3.81
CA SER A 106 -9.02 6.66 -5.21
C SER A 106 -10.54 6.69 -5.32
N ASP A 107 -11.08 6.56 -6.53
CA ASP A 107 -12.52 6.39 -6.73
C ASP A 107 -13.04 5.25 -5.83
N ARG A 108 -14.12 5.53 -5.09
CA ARG A 108 -14.68 4.60 -4.09
C ARG A 108 -15.09 3.27 -4.70
N ARG A 109 -15.42 3.24 -6.00
CA ARG A 109 -15.76 2.02 -6.73
C ARG A 109 -14.61 1.02 -6.80
N LEU A 110 -13.36 1.48 -6.62
CA LEU A 110 -12.19 0.59 -6.55
C LEU A 110 -12.01 -0.05 -5.17
N LEU A 111 -12.60 0.47 -4.09
CA LEU A 111 -12.40 -0.06 -2.73
C LEU A 111 -12.77 -1.54 -2.57
N PRO A 112 -13.83 -2.08 -3.22
CA PRO A 112 -14.12 -3.51 -3.22
C PRO A 112 -12.99 -4.39 -3.78
N LEU A 113 -12.06 -3.83 -4.58
CA LEU A 113 -10.87 -4.56 -5.03
C LEU A 113 -9.83 -4.75 -3.92
N GLN A 114 -9.92 -4.03 -2.79
CA GLN A 114 -9.00 -4.18 -1.65
C GLN A 114 -8.90 -5.64 -1.20
N GLN A 115 -7.68 -6.14 -1.07
CA GLN A 115 -7.37 -7.48 -0.61
C GLN A 115 -6.04 -7.46 0.14
N ASP A 116 -6.07 -7.72 1.43
CA ASP A 116 -4.85 -7.92 2.22
C ASP A 116 -4.96 -9.21 3.04
N ARG A 117 -4.06 -9.41 4.01
CA ARG A 117 -4.09 -10.61 4.87
C ARG A 117 -5.31 -10.70 5.78
N ASN A 118 -6.06 -9.59 5.95
CA ASN A 118 -7.36 -9.57 6.62
C ASN A 118 -8.52 -9.89 5.65
N GLY A 119 -8.19 -10.22 4.40
CA GLY A 119 -9.14 -10.62 3.35
C GLY A 119 -9.66 -9.44 2.52
N SER A 120 -10.81 -9.64 1.87
CA SER A 120 -11.49 -8.63 1.07
C SER A 120 -12.30 -7.69 1.99
N ILE A 121 -11.61 -6.85 2.75
CA ILE A 121 -12.19 -6.08 3.86
C ILE A 121 -13.32 -5.13 3.47
N PHE A 122 -13.43 -4.78 2.18
CA PHE A 122 -14.46 -3.89 1.60
C PHE A 122 -15.38 -4.56 0.57
N ALA A 123 -15.36 -5.90 0.43
CA ALA A 123 -16.14 -6.58 -0.60
C ALA A 123 -17.67 -6.52 -0.39
N ARG A 124 -18.11 -6.45 0.87
CA ARG A 124 -19.54 -6.37 1.23
C ARG A 124 -20.00 -4.95 1.52
N ASP A 125 -19.17 -4.21 2.22
CA ASP A 125 -19.50 -2.91 2.79
C ASP A 125 -18.26 -2.01 2.83
N VAL A 126 -18.47 -0.70 2.63
CA VAL A 126 -17.45 0.33 2.77
C VAL A 126 -17.91 1.30 3.86
N PRO A 127 -17.56 1.05 5.14
CA PRO A 127 -18.06 1.85 6.24
C PRO A 127 -17.52 3.28 6.16
N GLU A 128 -18.41 4.27 6.11
CA GLU A 128 -18.01 5.67 5.98
C GLU A 128 -17.11 6.12 7.14
N ALA A 129 -17.37 5.64 8.35
CA ALA A 129 -16.54 5.92 9.52
C ALA A 129 -15.07 5.51 9.33
N ILE A 130 -14.78 4.49 8.51
CA ILE A 130 -13.41 4.01 8.26
C ILE A 130 -12.74 4.79 7.13
N VAL A 131 -13.49 5.09 6.07
CA VAL A 131 -12.93 5.66 4.84
C VAL A 131 -13.00 7.18 4.76
N SER A 132 -13.72 7.83 5.68
CA SER A 132 -13.89 9.28 5.68
C SER A 132 -12.56 10.01 5.83
N GLU A 133 -12.35 11.03 5.00
CA GLU A 133 -11.20 11.94 5.09
C GLU A 133 -11.23 12.81 6.34
N LYS A 134 -12.37 12.88 7.05
CA LYS A 134 -12.56 13.68 8.27
C LYS A 134 -11.71 13.17 9.45
N GLU A 135 -11.42 11.88 9.50
CA GLU A 135 -10.44 11.33 10.42
C GLU A 135 -9.05 11.54 9.82
N ALA A 136 -8.44 12.68 10.16
CA ALA A 136 -7.07 12.93 9.80
C ALA A 136 -6.20 11.95 10.60
N LEU A 137 -5.73 10.87 9.95
CA LEU A 137 -4.69 9.98 10.48
C LEU A 137 -3.32 10.68 10.51
N SER A 138 -3.30 11.93 10.99
CA SER A 138 -2.16 12.85 11.07
C SER A 138 -1.36 12.66 12.36
N GLY A 139 -1.81 11.78 13.27
CA GLY A 139 -1.14 11.42 14.51
C GLY A 139 -1.01 9.91 14.71
N ALA A 140 0.11 9.49 15.31
CA ALA A 140 0.38 8.08 15.59
C ALA A 140 -0.59 7.48 16.64
N ASP A 141 -0.96 8.26 17.67
CA ASP A 141 -1.85 7.79 18.74
C ASP A 141 -3.28 7.56 18.25
N GLU A 142 -3.78 8.43 17.38
CA GLU A 142 -5.09 8.27 16.75
C GLU A 142 -5.12 7.03 15.85
N LEU A 143 -4.10 6.85 15.01
CA LEU A 143 -3.94 5.64 14.21
C LEU A 143 -3.93 4.39 15.07
N ASN A 144 -3.16 4.37 16.15
CA ASN A 144 -3.05 3.20 17.04
C ASN A 144 -4.38 2.88 17.73
N ARG A 145 -5.09 3.91 18.23
CA ARG A 145 -6.42 3.74 18.82
C ARG A 145 -7.42 3.19 17.81
N LEU A 146 -7.44 3.74 16.59
CA LEU A 146 -8.36 3.29 15.55
C LEU A 146 -8.05 1.85 15.13
N LYS A 147 -6.78 1.49 14.89
CA LYS A 147 -6.35 0.12 14.60
C LYS A 147 -6.76 -0.87 15.70
N ALA A 148 -6.67 -0.47 16.97
CA ALA A 148 -7.08 -1.31 18.09
C ALA A 148 -8.60 -1.51 18.15
N SER A 149 -9.39 -0.45 17.88
CA SER A 149 -10.85 -0.52 17.82
C SER A 149 -11.40 -1.21 16.57
N GLN A 150 -10.61 -1.22 15.48
CA GLN A 150 -11.02 -1.71 14.17
C GLN A 150 -9.96 -2.65 13.56
N PRO A 151 -9.62 -3.79 14.21
CA PRO A 151 -8.51 -4.65 13.79
C PRO A 151 -8.62 -5.17 12.36
N ARG A 152 -9.85 -5.38 11.88
CA ARG A 152 -10.14 -5.80 10.50
C ARG A 152 -9.53 -4.86 9.46
N TYR A 153 -9.43 -3.56 9.76
CA TYR A 153 -8.96 -2.54 8.84
C TYR A 153 -7.51 -2.10 9.13
N ALA A 154 -6.82 -2.75 10.08
CA ALA A 154 -5.59 -2.22 10.65
C ALA A 154 -4.46 -1.99 9.64
N ASP A 155 -4.27 -2.90 8.69
CA ASP A 155 -3.26 -2.76 7.63
C ASP A 155 -3.61 -1.64 6.65
N TRP A 156 -4.89 -1.56 6.27
CA TRP A 156 -5.38 -0.50 5.40
C TRP A 156 -5.29 0.88 6.06
N LEU A 157 -5.60 0.98 7.35
CA LEU A 157 -5.44 2.20 8.14
C LEU A 157 -3.96 2.62 8.24
N GLN A 158 -3.05 1.67 8.45
CA GLN A 158 -1.61 1.93 8.43
C GLN A 158 -1.17 2.46 7.05
N ALA A 159 -1.60 1.81 5.97
CA ALA A 159 -1.31 2.21 4.60
C ALA A 159 -1.87 3.60 4.28
N ARG A 160 -3.10 3.88 4.71
CA ARG A 160 -3.75 5.20 4.61
C ARG A 160 -2.97 6.26 5.38
N ALA A 161 -2.50 5.96 6.59
CA ALA A 161 -1.72 6.90 7.39
C ALA A 161 -0.38 7.27 6.74
N TYR A 162 0.31 6.32 6.11
CA TYR A 162 1.48 6.63 5.30
C TYR A 162 1.15 7.60 4.16
N TRP A 163 0.04 7.35 3.48
CA TRP A 163 -0.36 8.15 2.33
C TRP A 163 -0.75 9.58 2.70
N VAL A 164 -1.54 9.78 3.76
CA VAL A 164 -1.96 11.14 4.18
C VAL A 164 -0.77 11.95 4.71
N ASN A 165 0.22 11.29 5.33
CA ASN A 165 1.45 11.93 5.80
C ASN A 165 2.51 11.95 4.67
N ARG A 166 2.24 12.69 3.60
CA ARG A 166 2.95 12.73 2.30
C ARG A 166 4.47 12.95 2.35
N SER A 167 5.25 11.97 2.80
CA SER A 167 6.70 11.98 2.80
C SER A 167 7.28 10.83 1.99
N VAL A 168 8.52 10.98 1.53
CA VAL A 168 9.28 9.89 0.88
C VAL A 168 9.44 8.69 1.83
N GLY A 169 9.64 8.93 3.13
CA GLY A 169 9.74 7.86 4.13
C GLY A 169 8.45 7.06 4.25
N ASN A 170 7.31 7.73 4.26
CA ASN A 170 6.03 7.04 4.31
C ASN A 170 5.66 6.39 2.98
N ALA A 171 6.05 6.95 1.83
CA ALA A 171 5.91 6.26 0.55
C ALA A 171 6.70 4.94 0.52
N ALA A 172 7.92 4.93 1.07
CA ALA A 172 8.71 3.71 1.27
C ALA A 172 8.03 2.74 2.25
N GLY A 173 7.47 3.27 3.35
CA GLY A 173 6.70 2.50 4.33
C GLY A 173 5.47 1.82 3.72
N LEU A 174 4.71 2.54 2.88
CA LEU A 174 3.56 2.02 2.15
C LEU A 174 3.95 0.87 1.22
N LEU A 175 4.98 1.08 0.39
CA LEU A 175 5.47 0.04 -0.51
C LEU A 175 6.01 -1.18 0.24
N GLY A 176 6.74 -0.96 1.34
CA GLY A 176 7.27 -2.03 2.17
C GLY A 176 6.19 -2.82 2.91
N LEU A 177 5.14 -2.15 3.38
CA LEU A 177 3.97 -2.79 3.98
C LEU A 177 3.28 -3.71 2.97
N VAL A 178 3.05 -3.23 1.75
CA VAL A 178 2.42 -4.04 0.70
C VAL A 178 3.31 -5.19 0.25
N ALA A 179 4.60 -4.93 0.01
CA ALA A 179 5.56 -5.94 -0.41
C ALA A 179 5.69 -7.08 0.60
N SER A 180 5.71 -6.75 1.90
CA SER A 180 5.80 -7.75 2.98
C SER A 180 4.46 -8.42 3.33
N GLY A 181 3.39 -8.17 2.57
CA GLY A 181 2.06 -8.72 2.88
C GLY A 181 1.49 -8.23 4.21
N GLY A 182 1.84 -7.00 4.60
CA GLY A 182 1.42 -6.33 5.84
C GLY A 182 2.40 -6.47 7.00
N VAL A 183 3.36 -7.40 6.94
CA VAL A 183 4.24 -7.74 8.09
C VAL A 183 5.09 -6.54 8.54
N ARG A 184 5.61 -5.77 7.59
CA ARG A 184 6.49 -4.63 7.88
C ARG A 184 5.67 -3.34 7.98
N GLN A 185 5.53 -2.82 9.20
CA GLN A 185 4.84 -1.55 9.47
C GLN A 185 5.77 -0.60 10.23
N ALA A 186 6.61 0.13 9.49
CA ALA A 186 7.41 1.20 10.09
C ALA A 186 6.49 2.27 10.73
N PRO A 187 6.92 2.96 11.80
CA PRO A 187 6.15 4.09 12.33
C PRO A 187 5.87 5.14 11.25
N VAL A 188 4.68 5.75 11.30
CA VAL A 188 4.32 6.84 10.38
C VAL A 188 5.16 8.08 10.72
N ALA A 189 5.88 8.61 9.74
CA ALA A 189 6.57 9.89 9.89
C ALA A 189 5.56 11.03 9.72
N LEU A 190 5.26 11.77 10.79
CA LEU A 190 4.28 12.85 10.72
C LEU A 190 4.83 14.03 9.91
N VAL A 191 4.05 14.51 8.94
CA VAL A 191 4.39 15.70 8.15
C VAL A 191 3.37 16.79 8.51
N PRO A 192 3.81 17.94 9.06
CA PRO A 192 2.90 19.03 9.38
C PRO A 192 2.14 19.51 8.13
N SER A 193 0.85 19.79 8.29
CA SER A 193 0.08 20.49 7.26
C SER A 193 0.74 21.84 6.97
N VAL A 194 0.99 22.16 5.70
CA VAL A 194 1.52 23.47 5.31
C VAL A 194 0.55 24.55 5.83
N ARG A 195 1.02 25.37 6.78
CA ARG A 195 0.30 26.56 7.21
C ARG A 195 0.71 27.69 6.27
N PHE A 196 -0.25 28.27 5.55
CA PHE A 196 -0.01 29.50 4.81
C PHE A 196 0.23 30.63 5.82
N ALA A 197 1.34 31.35 5.69
CA ALA A 197 1.50 32.63 6.36
C ALA A 197 0.62 33.64 5.63
N LEU A 198 -0.50 34.04 6.23
CA LEU A 198 -1.25 35.20 5.79
C LEU A 198 -0.38 36.43 6.07
N HIS A 199 0.24 37.00 5.03
CA HIS A 199 0.82 38.34 5.13
C HIS A 199 -0.35 39.32 5.27
N GLY A 200 -0.64 39.75 6.49
CA GLY A 200 -1.47 40.93 6.72
C GLY A 200 -0.77 42.14 6.11
N LYS A 201 -1.48 42.89 5.26
CA LYS A 201 -1.04 44.23 4.87
C LYS A 201 -1.16 45.14 6.09
N ASN A 202 -0.05 45.76 6.48
CA ASN A 202 -0.05 46.91 7.39
C ASN A 202 -0.81 48.08 6.78
#